data_AF-E0DBL3-F1
#
_entry.id   AF-E0DBL3-F1
#
_cell.length_a   1.000
_cell.length_b   1.000
_cell.length_c   1.000
_cell.angle_alpha   90.00
_cell.angle_beta   90.00
_cell.angle_gamma   90.00
#
_symmetry.space_group_name_H-M   'P 1'
#
loop_
_entity.id
_entity.type
_entity.pdbx_description
1 polymer ?
#
loop_
_entity_poly.entity_id
_entity_poly.type
_entity_poly.pdbx_seq_one_letter_code
_entity_poly.pdbx_strand_id
1 'polypeptide(L)'
;MTKKSSFGLHDHNAFLSEIAPSETVVYLDETFQQPAPQFPNSFYSVCGVVLQGQHIFTMQDDLREIVGGNYWHATEALRDGRTDVFLDMLEHMRSHPTMNIIVATTNVDGSDEQAMEKARHQVLSELLIDLTNADKSFRGAILEKREQSRKDNSDRALVKKLQNSKLLSPAMAFKLISPQIDRNLWLPDTAAMAYRRTITHPYNETSQWFGDYLQKFSHVTVLNENTNPDPRVLPIMSERMKKIQNDPQAPERYNQAPEAKGPLGFLMQQQAKMPLAQLIEQQLNRATPDNAQSETSSNNELGNTDHQSPTL
;
A
#
# COMPACT_ATOMS: atom_id res chain seq x y z
N MET A 1 -14.70 28.29 10.04
CA MET A 1 -13.99 27.02 10.31
C MET A 1 -12.85 26.92 9.31
N THR A 2 -11.58 27.18 9.67
CA THR A 2 -10.51 27.21 8.62
C THR A 2 -9.07 27.06 9.12
N LYS A 3 -8.73 27.40 10.37
CA LYS A 3 -7.31 27.37 10.83
C LYS A 3 -6.78 25.98 11.23
N LYS A 4 -7.57 25.15 11.93
CA LYS A 4 -7.12 23.81 12.39
C LYS A 4 -6.94 22.80 11.25
N SER A 5 -7.77 22.85 10.22
CA SER A 5 -7.64 21.96 9.05
C SER A 5 -6.40 22.29 8.21
N SER A 6 -6.10 23.59 8.02
CA SER A 6 -4.90 24.03 7.29
C SER A 6 -3.59 23.59 7.96
N PHE A 7 -3.55 23.62 9.30
CA PHE A 7 -2.36 23.20 10.05
C PHE A 7 -2.14 21.68 9.98
N GLY A 8 -3.21 20.88 10.09
CA GLY A 8 -3.12 19.43 9.97
C GLY A 8 -2.71 18.95 8.57
N LEU A 9 -3.19 19.60 7.52
CA LEU A 9 -2.77 19.34 6.14
C LEU A 9 -1.29 19.71 5.91
N HIS A 10 -0.85 20.85 6.44
CA HIS A 10 0.54 21.29 6.29
C HIS A 10 1.51 20.35 7.02
N ASP A 11 1.20 19.95 8.26
CA ASP A 11 1.99 18.96 9.02
C ASP A 11 2.05 17.59 8.35
N HIS A 12 0.96 17.17 7.70
CA HIS A 12 0.91 15.91 6.96
C HIS A 12 1.79 15.95 5.71
N ASN A 13 1.65 16.98 4.88
CA ASN A 13 2.45 17.10 3.66
C ASN A 13 3.93 17.32 3.97
N ALA A 14 4.27 18.04 5.05
CA ALA A 14 5.64 18.17 5.51
C ALA A 14 6.24 16.79 5.84
N PHE A 15 5.52 15.98 6.63
CA PHE A 15 5.93 14.61 6.93
C PHE A 15 6.13 13.77 5.66
N LEU A 16 5.18 13.79 4.72
CA LEU A 16 5.32 13.03 3.46
C LEU A 16 6.54 13.49 2.64
N SER A 17 6.85 14.79 2.67
CA SER A 17 7.99 15.36 1.95
C SER A 17 9.34 15.02 2.58
N GLU A 18 9.37 14.62 3.85
CA GLU A 18 10.57 14.18 4.57
C GLU A 18 10.87 12.70 4.38
N ILE A 19 9.93 11.91 3.84
CA ILE A 19 10.16 10.48 3.55
C ILE A 19 11.16 10.34 2.40
N ALA A 20 12.27 9.66 2.65
CA ALA A 20 13.27 9.46 1.61
C ALA A 20 12.73 8.55 0.48
N PRO A 21 13.23 8.68 -0.77
CA PRO A 21 12.77 7.89 -1.90
C PRO A 21 12.67 6.38 -1.67
N SER A 22 13.62 5.81 -0.92
CA SER A 22 13.70 4.37 -0.61
C SER A 22 13.00 3.97 0.68
N GLU A 23 12.49 4.91 1.47
CA GLU A 23 11.76 4.65 2.71
C GLU A 23 10.31 4.31 2.43
N THR A 24 9.69 3.58 3.34
CA THR A 24 8.33 3.08 3.14
C THR A 24 7.35 3.62 4.17
N VAL A 25 6.13 3.84 3.70
CA VAL A 25 4.97 4.20 4.52
C VAL A 25 3.84 3.21 4.19
N VAL A 26 3.14 2.75 5.23
CA VAL A 26 1.95 1.92 5.05
C VAL A 26 0.70 2.76 5.20
N TYR A 27 -0.21 2.64 4.23
CA TYR A 27 -1.55 3.19 4.27
C TYR A 27 -2.51 2.10 4.71
N LEU A 28 -3.31 2.36 5.73
CA LEU A 28 -4.14 1.38 6.40
C LEU A 28 -5.61 1.74 6.29
N ASP A 29 -6.43 0.73 6.05
CA ASP A 29 -7.87 0.80 6.21
C ASP A 29 -8.42 -0.53 6.76
N GLU A 30 -9.62 -0.48 7.33
CA GLU A 30 -10.24 -1.59 8.02
C GLU A 30 -11.45 -2.14 7.28
N THR A 31 -11.65 -3.45 7.43
CA THR A 31 -12.88 -4.10 7.01
C THR A 31 -13.29 -5.14 8.01
N PHE A 32 -14.58 -5.23 8.26
CA PHE A 32 -15.12 -6.17 9.22
C PHE A 32 -16.52 -6.60 8.82
N GLN A 33 -16.92 -7.74 9.37
CA GLN A 33 -18.28 -8.25 9.25
C GLN A 33 -18.76 -8.63 10.64
N GLN A 34 -19.87 -8.03 11.06
CA GLN A 34 -20.62 -8.48 12.23
C GLN A 34 -21.54 -9.65 11.85
N PRO A 35 -22.00 -10.46 12.82
CA PRO A 35 -22.90 -11.57 12.52
C PRO A 35 -24.15 -11.05 11.84
N ALA A 36 -24.48 -11.66 10.71
CA ALA A 36 -25.70 -11.40 9.96
C ALA A 36 -26.37 -12.74 9.61
N PRO A 37 -27.68 -12.80 9.32
CA PRO A 37 -28.37 -14.05 8.97
C PRO A 37 -27.68 -14.82 7.83
N GLN A 38 -27.11 -14.11 6.86
CA GLN A 38 -26.38 -14.65 5.72
C GLN A 38 -24.89 -14.95 5.99
N PHE A 39 -24.34 -14.48 7.11
CA PHE A 39 -22.95 -14.66 7.50
C PHE A 39 -22.82 -14.72 9.03
N PRO A 40 -22.90 -15.92 9.63
CA PRO A 40 -23.01 -16.08 11.08
C PRO A 40 -21.69 -15.80 11.84
N ASN A 41 -20.56 -15.83 11.13
CA ASN A 41 -19.25 -15.60 11.72
C ASN A 41 -18.93 -14.11 11.74
N SER A 42 -18.10 -13.66 12.68
CA SER A 42 -17.55 -12.30 12.66
C SER A 42 -16.07 -12.35 12.33
N PHE A 43 -15.59 -11.36 11.60
CA PHE A 43 -14.16 -11.14 11.44
C PHE A 43 -13.82 -9.65 11.47
N TYR A 44 -12.56 -9.39 11.77
CA TYR A 44 -11.93 -8.09 11.68
C TYR A 44 -10.65 -8.20 10.88
N SER A 45 -10.46 -7.32 9.92
CA SER A 45 -9.24 -7.25 9.13
C SER A 45 -8.76 -5.81 9.01
N VAL A 46 -7.45 -5.63 9.03
CA VAL A 46 -6.79 -4.39 8.60
C VAL A 46 -5.99 -4.73 7.34
N CYS A 47 -6.24 -3.96 6.29
CA CYS A 47 -5.47 -4.00 5.06
C CYS A 47 -4.49 -2.84 5.05
N GLY A 48 -3.25 -3.12 4.69
CA GLY A 48 -2.18 -2.16 4.52
C GLY A 48 -1.62 -2.20 3.12
N VAL A 49 -1.43 -1.03 2.51
CA VAL A 49 -0.74 -0.86 1.23
C VAL A 49 0.54 -0.10 1.50
N VAL A 50 1.68 -0.72 1.20
CA VAL A 50 3.01 -0.16 1.43
C VAL A 50 3.46 0.58 0.17
N LEU A 51 3.80 1.86 0.32
CA LEU A 51 4.36 2.69 -0.74
C LEU A 51 5.76 3.16 -0.36
N GLN A 52 6.65 3.21 -1.35
CA GLN A 52 7.95 3.87 -1.23
C GLN A 52 7.80 5.39 -1.38
N GLY A 53 8.65 6.16 -0.70
CA GLY A 53 8.61 7.62 -0.68
C GLY A 53 8.53 8.25 -2.07
N GLN A 54 9.30 7.72 -3.03
CA GLN A 54 9.32 8.22 -4.41
C GLN A 54 7.97 8.09 -5.16
N HIS A 55 7.05 7.24 -4.69
CA HIS A 55 5.77 6.97 -5.34
C HIS A 55 4.58 7.64 -4.65
N ILE A 56 4.78 8.24 -3.46
CA ILE A 56 3.68 8.75 -2.62
C ILE A 56 2.83 9.79 -3.37
N PHE A 57 3.45 10.80 -3.97
CA PHE A 57 2.71 11.89 -4.60
C PHE A 57 2.19 11.53 -5.99
N THR A 58 2.95 10.77 -6.79
CA THR A 58 2.47 10.31 -8.11
C THR A 58 1.26 9.41 -7.96
N MET A 59 1.26 8.52 -6.97
CA MET A 59 0.11 7.67 -6.65
C MET A 59 -1.13 8.52 -6.31
N GLN A 60 -1.01 9.61 -5.53
CA GLN A 60 -2.16 10.47 -5.24
C GLN A 60 -2.75 11.14 -6.49
N ASP A 61 -1.91 11.51 -7.46
CA ASP A 61 -2.35 12.10 -8.71
C ASP A 61 -3.02 11.07 -9.63
N ASP A 62 -2.41 9.87 -9.77
CA ASP A 62 -2.96 8.75 -10.54
C ASP A 62 -4.35 8.35 -10.02
N LEU A 63 -4.48 8.22 -8.69
CA LEU A 63 -5.75 7.88 -8.05
C LEU A 63 -6.83 8.93 -8.29
N ARG A 64 -6.47 10.22 -8.25
CA ARG A 64 -7.43 11.30 -8.57
C ARG A 64 -7.91 11.20 -10.02
N GLU A 65 -7.03 10.86 -10.95
CA GLU A 65 -7.37 10.68 -12.36
C GLU A 65 -8.32 9.50 -12.56
N ILE A 66 -7.99 8.33 -12.01
CA ILE A 66 -8.83 7.11 -12.08
C ILE A 66 -10.22 7.37 -11.50
N VAL A 67 -10.29 8.00 -10.32
CA VAL A 67 -11.57 8.26 -9.65
C VAL A 67 -12.35 9.39 -10.32
N GLY A 68 -11.71 10.26 -11.10
CA GLY A 68 -12.35 11.42 -11.72
C GLY A 68 -12.92 12.42 -10.71
N GLY A 69 -12.35 12.47 -9.50
CA GLY A 69 -12.90 13.23 -8.38
C GLY A 69 -12.00 13.29 -7.15
N ASN A 70 -12.50 13.90 -6.08
CA ASN A 70 -11.78 14.07 -4.80
C ASN A 70 -12.34 13.18 -3.67
N TYR A 71 -13.16 12.19 -4.01
CA TYR A 71 -13.84 11.34 -3.05
C TYR A 71 -13.93 9.91 -3.58
N TRP A 72 -13.51 8.98 -2.73
CA TRP A 72 -13.58 7.55 -2.96
C TRP A 72 -13.93 6.85 -1.65
N HIS A 73 -14.90 5.95 -1.71
CA HIS A 73 -15.11 4.88 -0.75
C HIS A 73 -15.60 3.65 -1.51
N ALA A 74 -14.88 2.54 -1.38
CA ALA A 74 -15.10 1.32 -2.13
C ALA A 74 -16.51 0.75 -1.95
N THR A 75 -17.05 0.83 -0.73
CA THR A 75 -18.42 0.38 -0.43
C THR A 75 -19.46 1.18 -1.23
N GLU A 76 -19.30 2.50 -1.28
CA GLU A 76 -20.22 3.38 -1.99
C GLU A 76 -20.05 3.24 -3.51
N ALA A 77 -18.82 3.14 -4.00
CA ALA A 77 -18.53 2.93 -5.41
C ALA A 77 -19.25 1.68 -5.94
N LEU A 78 -19.17 0.55 -5.24
CA LEU A 78 -19.87 -0.67 -5.65
C LEU A 78 -21.39 -0.56 -5.53
N ARG A 79 -21.90 0.11 -4.49
CA ARG A 79 -23.35 0.33 -4.32
C ARG A 79 -23.92 1.22 -5.42
N ASP A 80 -23.18 2.25 -5.81
CA ASP A 80 -23.61 3.29 -6.73
C ASP A 80 -23.29 2.95 -8.20
N GLY A 81 -22.85 1.71 -8.47
CA GLY A 81 -22.65 1.17 -9.82
C GLY A 81 -21.31 1.53 -10.47
N ARG A 82 -20.37 2.14 -9.75
CA ARG A 82 -19.02 2.51 -10.22
C ARG A 82 -18.03 1.33 -10.17
N THR A 83 -18.49 0.17 -10.63
CA THR A 83 -17.68 -1.07 -10.60
C THR A 83 -16.52 -1.00 -11.58
N ASP A 84 -16.68 -0.32 -12.71
CA ASP A 84 -15.62 0.00 -13.65
C ASP A 84 -14.45 0.73 -12.98
N VAL A 85 -14.72 1.81 -12.26
CA VAL A 85 -13.68 2.58 -11.55
C VAL A 85 -13.02 1.74 -10.44
N PHE A 86 -13.79 0.87 -9.77
CA PHE A 86 -13.25 -0.06 -8.78
C PHE A 86 -12.27 -1.05 -9.42
N LEU A 87 -12.59 -1.58 -10.60
CA LEU A 87 -11.70 -2.47 -11.35
C LEU A 87 -10.47 -1.74 -11.88
N ASP A 88 -10.62 -0.49 -12.34
CA ASP A 88 -9.49 0.35 -12.76
C ASP A 88 -8.51 0.62 -11.60
N MET A 89 -9.03 0.85 -10.39
CA MET A 89 -8.21 0.94 -9.17
C MET A 89 -7.44 -0.36 -8.90
N LEU A 90 -8.11 -1.51 -8.98
CA LEU A 90 -7.44 -2.82 -8.80
C LEU A 90 -6.38 -3.09 -9.87
N GLU A 91 -6.67 -2.73 -11.12
CA GLU A 91 -5.73 -2.88 -12.24
C GLU A 91 -4.52 -1.95 -12.06
N HIS A 92 -4.74 -0.71 -11.66
CA HIS A 92 -3.67 0.22 -11.34
C HIS A 92 -2.78 -0.34 -10.23
N MET A 93 -3.36 -0.84 -9.14
CA MET A 93 -2.62 -1.49 -8.06
C MET A 93 -1.83 -2.71 -8.55
N ARG A 94 -2.44 -3.57 -9.37
CA ARG A 94 -1.81 -4.76 -9.97
C ARG A 94 -0.63 -4.43 -10.87
N SER A 95 -0.71 -3.30 -11.58
CA SER A 95 0.30 -2.86 -12.53
C SER A 95 1.51 -2.16 -11.88
N HIS A 96 1.34 -1.68 -10.64
CA HIS A 96 2.37 -0.89 -9.96
C HIS A 96 3.58 -1.77 -9.56
N PRO A 97 4.82 -1.39 -9.96
CA PRO A 97 5.99 -2.29 -9.92
C PRO A 97 6.43 -2.67 -8.51
N THR A 98 6.16 -1.82 -7.53
CA THR A 98 6.57 -2.02 -6.12
C THR A 98 5.37 -2.24 -5.20
N MET A 99 4.22 -2.66 -5.75
CA MET A 99 3.02 -2.86 -4.94
C MET A 99 3.23 -3.96 -3.91
N ASN A 100 2.92 -3.65 -2.66
CA ASN A 100 2.95 -4.60 -1.57
C ASN A 100 1.78 -4.37 -0.63
N ILE A 101 1.01 -5.42 -0.39
CA ILE A 101 -0.23 -5.39 0.36
C ILE A 101 -0.08 -6.36 1.54
N ILE A 102 -0.51 -5.93 2.71
CA ILE A 102 -0.49 -6.76 3.92
C ILE A 102 -1.89 -6.77 4.50
N VAL A 103 -2.39 -7.94 4.84
CA VAL A 103 -3.69 -8.10 5.49
C VAL A 103 -3.47 -8.85 6.78
N ALA A 104 -3.83 -8.25 7.91
CA ALA A 104 -3.93 -8.95 9.18
C ALA A 104 -5.41 -9.16 9.51
N THR A 105 -5.81 -10.38 9.79
CA THR A 105 -7.21 -10.74 10.04
C THR A 105 -7.37 -11.63 11.27
N THR A 106 -8.48 -11.48 11.97
CA THR A 106 -8.87 -12.37 13.08
C THR A 106 -10.36 -12.63 13.04
N ASN A 107 -10.77 -13.81 13.51
CA ASN A 107 -12.16 -14.03 13.90
C ASN A 107 -12.48 -13.19 15.13
N VAL A 108 -13.73 -12.74 15.26
CA VAL A 108 -14.20 -12.00 16.43
C VAL A 108 -15.19 -12.84 17.22
N ASP A 109 -14.81 -13.18 18.43
CA ASP A 109 -15.69 -13.84 19.38
C ASP A 109 -16.59 -12.79 20.05
N GLY A 110 -17.86 -12.76 19.65
CA GLY A 110 -18.84 -11.79 20.12
C GLY A 110 -19.19 -10.73 19.07
N SER A 111 -20.19 -9.92 19.39
CA SER A 111 -20.76 -8.91 18.48
C SER A 111 -20.81 -7.51 19.07
N ASP A 112 -20.25 -7.30 20.27
CA ASP A 112 -20.23 -6.00 20.93
C ASP A 112 -19.06 -5.12 20.47
N GLU A 113 -19.14 -3.82 20.77
CA GLU A 113 -18.10 -2.85 20.40
C GLU A 113 -16.74 -3.20 21.03
N GLN A 114 -16.73 -3.82 22.22
CA GLN A 114 -15.50 -4.14 22.93
C GLN A 114 -14.73 -5.29 22.25
N ALA A 115 -15.43 -6.32 21.78
CA ALA A 115 -14.86 -7.43 21.02
C ALA A 115 -14.24 -6.93 19.71
N MET A 116 -14.94 -6.03 19.00
CA MET A 116 -14.44 -5.42 17.76
C MET A 116 -13.20 -4.55 18.00
N GLU A 117 -13.20 -3.69 19.03
CA GLU A 117 -12.01 -2.89 19.38
C GLU A 117 -10.82 -3.75 19.81
N LYS A 118 -11.07 -4.85 20.54
CA LYS A 118 -10.01 -5.81 20.89
C LYS A 118 -9.43 -6.47 19.64
N ALA A 119 -10.27 -6.91 18.73
CA ALA A 119 -9.84 -7.50 17.45
C ALA A 119 -9.05 -6.50 16.61
N ARG A 120 -9.52 -5.25 16.50
CA ARG A 120 -8.81 -4.14 15.83
C ARG A 120 -7.42 -3.95 16.42
N HIS A 121 -7.31 -3.80 17.73
CA HIS A 121 -6.01 -3.63 18.39
C HIS A 121 -5.09 -4.82 18.14
N GLN A 122 -5.63 -6.05 18.11
CA GLN A 122 -4.84 -7.25 17.85
C GLN A 122 -4.27 -7.25 16.43
N VAL A 123 -5.11 -7.07 15.40
CA VAL A 123 -4.66 -7.08 13.99
C VAL A 123 -3.77 -5.89 13.66
N LEU A 124 -4.07 -4.71 14.19
CA LEU A 124 -3.25 -3.51 13.98
C LEU A 124 -1.87 -3.66 14.65
N SER A 125 -1.81 -4.25 15.85
CA SER A 125 -0.53 -4.49 16.52
C SER A 125 0.33 -5.45 15.71
N GLU A 126 -0.23 -6.59 15.29
CA GLU A 126 0.52 -7.60 14.53
C GLU A 126 1.10 -7.00 13.25
N LEU A 127 0.25 -6.33 12.45
CA LEU A 127 0.65 -5.75 11.17
C LEU A 127 1.80 -4.74 11.34
N LEU A 128 1.71 -3.85 12.33
CA LEU A 128 2.75 -2.83 12.56
C LEU A 128 4.06 -3.45 13.09
N ILE A 129 3.97 -4.48 13.92
CA ILE A 129 5.12 -5.21 14.44
C ILE A 129 5.83 -5.97 13.30
N ASP A 130 5.05 -6.68 12.48
CA ASP A 130 5.56 -7.41 11.32
C ASP A 130 6.28 -6.48 10.35
N LEU A 131 5.69 -5.33 10.01
CA LEU A 131 6.33 -4.32 9.17
C LEU A 131 7.62 -3.77 9.78
N THR A 132 7.61 -3.43 11.08
CA THR A 132 8.81 -2.92 11.78
C THR A 132 9.94 -3.95 11.78
N ASN A 133 9.60 -5.22 11.92
CA ASN A 133 10.58 -6.30 11.90
C ASN A 133 11.09 -6.55 10.48
N ALA A 134 10.20 -6.47 9.49
CA ALA A 134 10.49 -6.84 8.12
C ALA A 134 11.24 -5.79 7.31
N ASP A 135 10.97 -4.50 7.56
CA ASP A 135 11.52 -3.42 6.76
C ASP A 135 12.16 -2.34 7.65
N LYS A 136 13.49 -2.22 7.59
CA LYS A 136 14.23 -1.17 8.33
C LYS A 136 14.03 0.22 7.73
N SER A 137 13.56 0.30 6.50
CA SER A 137 13.19 1.54 5.83
C SER A 137 11.75 1.97 6.15
N PHE A 138 11.01 1.20 6.95
CA PHE A 138 9.68 1.57 7.42
C PHE A 138 9.74 2.83 8.30
N ARG A 139 8.97 3.86 7.90
CA ARG A 139 8.97 5.17 8.56
C ARG A 139 7.64 5.58 9.15
N GLY A 140 6.53 5.08 8.64
CA GLY A 140 5.26 5.44 9.24
C GLY A 140 4.08 4.64 8.77
N ALA A 141 3.03 4.72 9.57
CA ALA A 141 1.70 4.21 9.26
C ALA A 141 0.70 5.37 9.24
N ILE A 142 -0.06 5.45 8.15
CA ILE A 142 -1.14 6.39 7.95
C ILE A 142 -2.43 5.58 7.92
N LEU A 143 -3.31 5.81 8.89
CA LEU A 143 -4.58 5.12 9.03
C LEU A 143 -5.72 6.12 8.91
N GLU A 144 -6.84 5.68 8.35
CA GLU A 144 -8.03 6.54 8.27
C GLU A 144 -8.45 7.02 9.67
N LYS A 145 -8.70 8.32 9.77
CA LYS A 145 -9.19 8.96 10.98
C LYS A 145 -10.63 8.52 11.26
N ARG A 146 -10.91 8.14 12.51
CA ARG A 146 -12.24 7.69 12.93
C ARG A 146 -13.14 8.88 13.28
N GLU A 147 -14.45 8.69 13.19
CA GLU A 147 -15.43 9.74 13.51
C GLU A 147 -15.31 10.24 14.96
N GLN A 148 -15.02 9.33 15.89
CA GLN A 148 -14.98 9.62 17.32
C GLN A 148 -13.53 9.79 17.80
N SER A 149 -13.20 10.96 18.35
CA SER A 149 -11.85 11.25 18.86
C SER A 149 -11.40 10.29 19.97
N ARG A 150 -12.33 9.69 20.74
CA ARG A 150 -12.00 8.66 21.74
C ARG A 150 -11.33 7.44 21.11
N LYS A 151 -11.76 7.08 19.89
CA LYS A 151 -11.28 5.94 19.12
C LYS A 151 -9.90 6.24 18.52
N ASP A 152 -9.73 7.42 17.95
CA ASP A 152 -8.41 7.92 17.52
C ASP A 152 -7.38 7.93 18.67
N ASN A 153 -7.81 8.36 19.86
CA ASN A 153 -6.93 8.37 21.04
C ASN A 153 -6.57 6.96 21.51
N SER A 154 -7.48 5.99 21.36
CA SER A 154 -7.21 4.57 21.63
C SER A 154 -6.11 4.04 20.73
N ASP A 155 -6.21 4.28 19.42
CA ASP A 155 -5.20 3.83 18.43
C ASP A 155 -3.84 4.48 18.71
N ARG A 156 -3.80 5.78 19.02
CA ARG A 156 -2.55 6.48 19.41
C ARG A 156 -1.95 5.92 20.70
N ALA A 157 -2.78 5.61 21.69
CA ALA A 157 -2.32 5.02 22.95
C ALA A 157 -1.75 3.61 22.73
N LEU A 158 -2.37 2.80 21.86
CA LEU A 158 -1.87 1.50 21.45
C LEU A 158 -0.47 1.62 20.83
N VAL A 159 -0.32 2.45 19.80
CA VAL A 159 0.98 2.62 19.12
C VAL A 159 2.06 3.10 20.08
N LYS A 160 1.74 4.09 20.92
CA LYS A 160 2.68 4.59 21.94
C LYS A 160 3.08 3.49 22.94
N LYS A 161 2.15 2.63 23.34
CA LYS A 161 2.44 1.47 24.20
C LYS A 161 3.43 0.53 23.51
N LEU A 162 3.20 0.20 22.24
CA LEU A 162 4.08 -0.69 21.48
C LEU A 162 5.49 -0.10 21.28
N GLN A 163 5.60 1.22 21.05
CA GLN A 163 6.88 1.94 20.99
C GLN A 163 7.62 1.90 22.34
N ASN A 164 6.92 2.16 23.45
CA ASN A 164 7.50 2.10 24.80
C ASN A 164 7.96 0.67 25.15
N SER A 165 7.27 -0.34 24.66
CA SER A 165 7.65 -1.75 24.78
C SER A 165 8.74 -2.19 23.79
N LYS A 166 9.26 -1.28 22.96
CA LYS A 166 10.29 -1.54 21.93
C LYS A 166 9.87 -2.56 20.86
N LEU A 167 8.57 -2.76 20.68
CA LEU A 167 8.01 -3.58 19.61
C LEU A 167 7.87 -2.80 18.30
N LEU A 168 7.72 -1.48 18.38
CA LEU A 168 7.78 -0.56 17.25
C LEU A 168 8.99 0.36 17.37
N SER A 169 9.52 0.80 16.23
CA SER A 169 10.55 1.84 16.22
C SER A 169 10.05 3.11 16.90
N PRO A 170 10.80 3.71 17.84
CA PRO A 170 10.45 5.00 18.43
C PRO A 170 10.35 6.14 17.40
N ALA A 171 11.03 6.00 16.26
CA ALA A 171 11.00 6.96 15.16
C ALA A 171 9.85 6.73 14.17
N MET A 172 9.10 5.63 14.29
CA MET A 172 7.96 5.36 13.40
C MET A 172 6.85 6.37 13.66
N ALA A 173 6.45 7.09 12.62
CA ALA A 173 5.36 8.06 12.67
C ALA A 173 4.01 7.37 12.52
N PHE A 174 3.05 7.67 13.41
CA PHE A 174 1.68 7.20 13.29
C PHE A 174 0.71 8.37 13.13
N LYS A 175 0.06 8.43 11.97
CA LYS A 175 -0.86 9.51 11.62
C LYS A 175 -2.27 8.96 11.36
N LEU A 176 -3.27 9.70 11.85
CA LEU A 176 -4.69 9.45 11.62
C LEU A 176 -5.20 10.57 10.71
N ILE A 177 -5.49 10.24 9.46
CA ILE A 177 -5.71 11.21 8.37
C ILE A 177 -7.03 10.89 7.66
N SER A 178 -7.72 11.92 7.14
CA SER A 178 -8.91 11.71 6.33
C SER A 178 -8.52 11.34 4.89
N PRO A 179 -9.26 10.45 4.21
CA PRO A 179 -9.03 10.16 2.79
C PRO A 179 -9.23 11.37 1.86
N GLN A 180 -9.85 12.45 2.33
CA GLN A 180 -9.91 13.73 1.61
C GLN A 180 -8.59 14.51 1.66
N ILE A 181 -7.74 14.23 2.65
CA ILE A 181 -6.44 14.88 2.86
C ILE A 181 -5.34 14.08 2.14
N ASP A 182 -5.34 12.76 2.28
CA ASP A 182 -4.38 11.87 1.63
C ASP A 182 -5.11 10.77 0.85
N ARG A 183 -5.07 10.88 -0.48
CA ARG A 183 -5.78 9.97 -1.39
C ARG A 183 -5.19 8.58 -1.42
N ASN A 184 -3.96 8.38 -0.93
CA ASN A 184 -3.38 7.03 -0.86
C ASN A 184 -4.15 6.12 0.11
N LEU A 185 -5.01 6.67 0.98
CA LEU A 185 -5.96 5.90 1.79
C LEU A 185 -7.04 5.20 0.95
N TRP A 186 -7.24 5.58 -0.32
CA TRP A 186 -8.18 4.89 -1.21
C TRP A 186 -7.69 3.50 -1.63
N LEU A 187 -6.37 3.27 -1.58
CA LEU A 187 -5.75 1.98 -1.90
C LEU A 187 -6.12 0.88 -0.89
N PRO A 188 -5.86 1.04 0.43
CA PRO A 188 -6.25 0.04 1.40
C PRO A 188 -7.77 -0.11 1.52
N ASP A 189 -8.58 0.94 1.31
CA ASP A 189 -10.05 0.84 1.25
C ASP A 189 -10.50 -0.08 0.08
N THR A 190 -9.91 0.10 -1.10
CA THR A 190 -10.16 -0.76 -2.27
C THR A 190 -9.71 -2.20 -2.01
N ALA A 191 -8.51 -2.40 -1.47
CA ALA A 191 -7.97 -3.73 -1.19
C ALA A 191 -8.75 -4.43 -0.06
N ALA A 192 -9.15 -3.71 0.99
CA ALA A 192 -9.96 -4.21 2.09
C ALA A 192 -11.35 -4.63 1.61
N MET A 193 -11.97 -3.86 0.71
CA MET A 193 -13.23 -4.27 0.08
C MET A 193 -13.07 -5.52 -0.78
N ALA A 194 -12.06 -5.58 -1.65
CA ALA A 194 -11.79 -6.77 -2.46
C ALA A 194 -11.56 -8.00 -1.57
N TYR A 195 -10.77 -7.86 -0.50
CA TYR A 195 -10.53 -8.92 0.48
C TYR A 195 -11.82 -9.35 1.18
N ARG A 196 -12.64 -8.40 1.68
CA ARG A 196 -13.94 -8.67 2.31
C ARG A 196 -14.85 -9.50 1.42
N ARG A 197 -14.87 -9.24 0.12
CA ARG A 197 -15.74 -9.94 -0.83
C ARG A 197 -15.33 -11.39 -1.05
N THR A 198 -14.05 -11.74 -0.87
CA THR A 198 -13.60 -13.14 -0.88
C THR A 198 -14.30 -13.96 0.21
N ILE A 199 -14.51 -13.35 1.38
CA ILE A 199 -15.11 -13.99 2.56
C ILE A 199 -16.64 -13.93 2.51
N THR A 200 -17.19 -12.77 2.17
CA THR A 200 -18.64 -12.48 2.33
C THR A 200 -19.48 -12.78 1.10
N HIS A 201 -18.85 -12.93 -0.08
CA HIS A 201 -19.56 -13.17 -1.35
C HIS A 201 -19.05 -14.40 -2.11
N PRO A 202 -18.82 -15.55 -1.46
CA PRO A 202 -18.05 -16.68 -2.03
C PRO A 202 -18.65 -17.31 -3.30
N TYR A 203 -19.88 -16.97 -3.65
CA TYR A 203 -20.61 -17.55 -4.78
C TYR A 203 -20.80 -16.60 -5.97
N ASN A 204 -20.25 -15.38 -5.95
CA ASN A 204 -20.27 -14.47 -7.10
C ASN A 204 -18.85 -14.14 -7.60
N GLU A 205 -18.77 -13.57 -8.81
CA GLU A 205 -17.49 -13.25 -9.47
C GLU A 205 -16.60 -12.32 -8.64
N THR A 206 -17.21 -11.43 -7.87
CA THR A 206 -16.48 -10.42 -7.09
C THR A 206 -15.67 -11.00 -5.92
N SER A 207 -15.93 -12.25 -5.55
CA SER A 207 -15.08 -12.99 -4.61
C SER A 207 -13.67 -13.23 -5.14
N GLN A 208 -13.49 -13.22 -6.46
CA GLN A 208 -12.21 -13.51 -7.11
C GLN A 208 -11.32 -12.27 -7.22
N TRP A 209 -11.86 -11.05 -7.10
CA TRP A 209 -11.11 -9.82 -7.36
C TRP A 209 -9.81 -9.68 -6.56
N PHE A 210 -9.81 -10.02 -5.27
CA PHE A 210 -8.55 -10.01 -4.50
C PHE A 210 -7.56 -11.06 -5.01
N GLY A 211 -8.04 -12.27 -5.34
CA GLY A 211 -7.24 -13.35 -5.91
C GLY A 211 -6.61 -12.97 -7.24
N ASP A 212 -7.43 -12.48 -8.15
CA ASP A 212 -7.05 -12.19 -9.54
C ASP A 212 -6.11 -10.98 -9.66
N TYR A 213 -6.37 -9.93 -8.86
CA TYR A 213 -5.63 -8.66 -8.99
C TYR A 213 -4.51 -8.51 -7.96
N LEU A 214 -4.75 -8.89 -6.70
CA LEU A 214 -3.93 -8.44 -5.59
C LEU A 214 -3.10 -9.56 -4.93
N GLN A 215 -3.57 -10.80 -4.92
CA GLN A 215 -2.99 -11.89 -4.11
C GLN A 215 -1.48 -12.10 -4.34
N LYS A 216 -1.00 -11.95 -5.58
CA LYS A 216 0.43 -12.07 -5.92
C LYS A 216 1.31 -11.03 -5.21
N PHE A 217 0.73 -9.89 -4.86
CA PHE A 217 1.37 -8.75 -4.20
C PHE A 217 1.05 -8.69 -2.71
N SER A 218 0.27 -9.65 -2.21
CA SER A 218 -0.29 -9.64 -0.87
C SER A 218 0.35 -10.65 0.06
N HIS A 219 0.50 -10.27 1.33
CA HIS A 219 0.74 -11.17 2.44
C HIS A 219 -0.46 -11.15 3.39
N VAL A 220 -1.03 -12.32 3.70
CA VAL A 220 -2.21 -12.44 4.58
C VAL A 220 -1.81 -13.20 5.84
N THR A 221 -1.99 -12.56 7.00
CA THR A 221 -1.76 -13.14 8.32
C THR A 221 -3.12 -13.35 9.00
N VAL A 222 -3.45 -14.61 9.31
CA VAL A 222 -4.64 -14.96 10.11
C VAL A 222 -4.22 -15.20 11.55
N LEU A 223 -4.77 -14.43 12.48
CA LEU A 223 -4.45 -14.53 13.91
C LEU A 223 -5.29 -15.59 14.60
N ASN A 224 -4.71 -16.18 15.65
CA ASN A 224 -5.34 -17.15 16.54
C ASN A 224 -5.71 -18.51 15.91
N GLU A 225 -5.31 -18.76 14.66
CA GLU A 225 -5.22 -20.13 14.14
C GLU A 225 -3.85 -20.69 14.50
N ASN A 226 -3.79 -21.84 15.19
CA ASN A 226 -2.53 -22.54 15.57
C ASN A 226 -1.76 -23.10 14.36
N THR A 227 -2.07 -22.63 13.17
CA THR A 227 -1.39 -22.91 11.93
C THR A 227 -1.00 -21.55 11.39
N ASN A 228 0.29 -21.31 11.24
CA ASN A 228 0.79 -20.41 10.20
C ASN A 228 0.06 -20.85 8.92
N PRO A 229 -1.02 -20.18 8.49
CA PRO A 229 -1.66 -20.57 7.26
C PRO A 229 -0.63 -20.13 6.23
N ASP A 230 -0.01 -21.12 5.61
CA ASP A 230 0.57 -20.94 4.29
C ASP A 230 -0.31 -19.94 3.53
N PRO A 231 0.24 -18.87 2.91
CA PRO A 231 -0.55 -17.85 2.20
C PRO A 231 -1.45 -18.41 1.08
N ARG A 232 -1.42 -19.74 0.85
CA ARG A 232 -2.33 -20.55 0.05
C ARG A 232 -3.60 -21.06 0.77
N VAL A 233 -3.71 -20.95 2.09
CA VAL A 233 -4.92 -21.34 2.85
C VAL A 233 -5.90 -20.17 2.85
N LEU A 234 -6.43 -19.92 1.66
CA LEU A 234 -7.78 -19.37 1.54
C LEU A 234 -8.74 -20.32 2.29
N PRO A 235 -9.86 -19.83 2.86
CA PRO A 235 -10.92 -20.72 3.30
C PRO A 235 -11.27 -21.68 2.16
N ILE A 236 -11.16 -22.99 2.45
CA ILE A 236 -11.48 -24.17 1.64
C ILE A 236 -11.78 -23.85 0.17
N MET A 237 -10.84 -24.18 -0.73
CA MET A 237 -11.05 -24.15 -2.18
C MET A 237 -12.42 -24.74 -2.53
N SER A 238 -13.30 -23.92 -3.10
CA SER A 238 -14.60 -24.39 -3.57
C SER A 238 -14.41 -25.46 -4.66
N GLU A 239 -15.37 -26.37 -4.83
CA GLU A 239 -15.37 -27.37 -5.91
C GLU A 239 -15.21 -26.74 -7.32
N ARG A 240 -15.50 -25.44 -7.46
CA ARG A 240 -15.27 -24.66 -8.67
C ARG A 240 -13.79 -24.29 -8.87
N MET A 241 -13.06 -23.96 -7.81
CA MET A 241 -11.61 -23.70 -7.86
C MET A 241 -10.82 -24.98 -8.19
N LYS A 242 -11.27 -26.14 -7.68
CA LYS A 242 -10.73 -27.45 -8.08
C LYS A 242 -10.95 -27.75 -9.57
N LYS A 243 -12.06 -27.30 -10.16
CA LYS A 243 -12.32 -27.46 -11.60
C LYS A 243 -11.47 -26.53 -12.46
N ILE A 244 -11.20 -25.31 -12.02
CA ILE A 244 -10.36 -24.33 -12.74
C ILE A 244 -8.88 -24.73 -12.69
N GLN A 245 -8.40 -25.25 -11.55
CA GLN A 245 -7.02 -25.74 -11.41
C GLN A 245 -6.73 -26.98 -12.26
N ASN A 246 -7.75 -27.81 -12.54
CA ASN A 246 -7.63 -29.01 -13.35
C ASN A 246 -8.08 -28.81 -14.81
N ASP A 247 -8.30 -27.57 -15.25
CA ASP A 247 -8.63 -27.25 -16.64
C ASP A 247 -7.33 -27.32 -17.49
N PRO A 248 -7.24 -28.24 -18.47
CA PRO A 248 -6.06 -28.35 -19.33
C PRO A 248 -5.82 -27.12 -20.23
N GLN A 249 -6.76 -26.16 -20.28
CA GLN A 249 -6.59 -24.88 -20.97
C GLN A 249 -6.29 -23.69 -20.04
N ALA A 250 -6.13 -23.91 -18.72
CA ALA A 250 -5.73 -22.86 -17.81
C ALA A 250 -4.29 -22.38 -18.13
N PRO A 251 -4.01 -21.07 -18.15
CA PRO A 251 -2.67 -20.56 -18.44
C PRO A 251 -1.65 -21.13 -17.43
N GLU A 252 -0.51 -21.62 -17.94
CA GLU A 252 0.52 -22.43 -17.24
C GLU A 252 1.02 -21.89 -15.87
N ARG A 253 0.70 -20.65 -15.50
CA ARG A 253 1.17 -19.98 -14.27
C ARG A 253 0.43 -20.32 -12.98
N TYR A 254 -0.71 -21.01 -13.02
CA TYR A 254 -1.39 -21.45 -11.78
C TYR A 254 -0.64 -22.56 -11.02
N ASN A 255 0.37 -23.19 -11.64
CA ASN A 255 1.03 -24.39 -11.12
C ASN A 255 2.36 -24.14 -10.39
N GLN A 256 2.81 -22.90 -10.21
CA GLN A 256 4.06 -22.62 -9.49
C GLN A 256 3.81 -21.81 -8.23
N ALA A 257 4.00 -22.46 -7.08
CA ALA A 257 3.96 -21.80 -5.78
C ALA A 257 5.19 -20.87 -5.62
N PRO A 258 5.03 -19.62 -5.17
CA PRO A 258 6.16 -18.83 -4.73
C PRO A 258 6.69 -19.39 -3.41
N GLU A 259 7.94 -19.85 -3.40
CA GLU A 259 8.65 -20.27 -2.19
C GLU A 259 9.02 -19.04 -1.35
N ALA A 260 8.11 -18.52 -0.53
CA ALA A 260 8.45 -17.47 0.44
C ALA A 260 7.93 -17.81 1.83
N LYS A 261 8.87 -18.00 2.77
CA LYS A 261 8.58 -18.17 4.20
C LYS A 261 8.29 -16.79 4.83
N GLY A 262 7.01 -16.46 4.98
CA GLY A 262 6.53 -15.29 5.75
C GLY A 262 6.66 -13.93 5.05
N PRO A 263 6.17 -12.84 5.68
CA PRO A 263 6.12 -11.49 5.10
C PRO A 263 7.52 -10.95 4.80
N LEU A 264 8.51 -11.27 5.64
CA LEU A 264 9.92 -10.95 5.43
C LEU A 264 10.48 -11.61 4.16
N GLY A 265 10.22 -12.90 3.94
CA GLY A 265 10.69 -13.61 2.75
C GLY A 265 10.06 -13.07 1.47
N PHE A 266 8.80 -12.63 1.56
CA PHE A 266 8.08 -12.00 0.46
C PHE A 266 8.61 -10.59 0.11
N LEU A 267 8.79 -9.73 1.12
CA LEU A 267 9.38 -8.39 0.97
C LEU A 267 10.82 -8.46 0.41
N MET A 268 11.64 -9.38 0.93
CA MET A 268 13.01 -9.60 0.43
C MET A 268 13.03 -10.13 -1.01
N GLN A 269 12.08 -11.00 -1.41
CA GLN A 269 11.99 -11.48 -2.80
C GLN A 269 11.57 -10.39 -3.79
N GLN A 270 10.73 -9.44 -3.38
CA GLN A 270 10.38 -8.31 -4.23
C GLN A 270 11.56 -7.33 -4.38
N GLN A 271 12.29 -7.05 -3.30
CA GLN A 271 13.50 -6.22 -3.36
C GLN A 271 14.64 -6.88 -4.17
N ALA A 272 14.77 -8.21 -4.12
CA ALA A 272 15.76 -8.96 -4.89
C ALA A 272 15.45 -9.06 -6.40
N LYS A 273 14.26 -8.63 -6.84
CA LYS A 273 13.83 -8.64 -8.25
C LYS A 273 14.12 -7.33 -9.00
N MET A 274 14.91 -6.40 -8.44
CA MET A 274 15.59 -5.42 -9.29
C MET A 274 16.60 -6.15 -10.17
N PRO A 275 16.52 -6.08 -11.51
CA PRO A 275 17.52 -6.66 -12.38
C PRO A 275 18.90 -6.13 -11.99
N LEU A 276 19.92 -7.00 -11.96
CA LEU A 276 21.30 -6.63 -11.65
C LEU A 276 21.78 -5.40 -12.46
N ALA A 277 21.25 -5.22 -13.67
CA ALA A 277 21.46 -4.05 -14.52
C ALA A 277 20.99 -2.73 -13.88
N GLN A 278 19.82 -2.69 -13.23
CA GLN A 278 19.31 -1.51 -12.53
C GLN A 278 20.11 -1.21 -11.25
N LEU A 279 20.58 -2.26 -10.57
CA LEU A 279 21.46 -2.11 -9.41
C LEU A 279 22.83 -1.53 -9.81
N ILE A 280 23.35 -1.98 -10.96
CA ILE A 280 24.60 -1.48 -11.55
C ILE A 280 24.45 -0.03 -12.04
N GLU A 281 23.34 0.34 -12.69
CA GLU A 281 23.05 1.72 -13.09
C GLU A 281 22.96 2.67 -11.89
N GLN A 282 22.30 2.26 -10.80
CA GLN A 282 22.26 3.07 -9.58
C GLN A 282 23.63 3.23 -8.94
N GLN A 283 24.51 2.21 -9.02
CA GLN A 283 25.86 2.30 -8.49
C GLN A 283 26.78 3.13 -9.39
N LEU A 284 26.62 3.07 -10.71
CA LEU A 284 27.36 3.88 -11.68
C LEU A 284 26.96 5.35 -11.61
N ASN A 285 25.67 5.66 -11.46
CA ASN A 285 25.17 7.04 -11.29
C ASN A 285 25.57 7.67 -9.94
N ARG A 286 26.03 6.87 -8.96
CA ARG A 286 26.62 7.35 -7.71
C ARG A 286 28.12 7.60 -7.82
N ALA A 287 28.79 7.06 -8.85
CA ALA A 287 30.25 7.08 -8.99
C ALA A 287 30.77 8.20 -9.91
N THR A 288 29.88 8.96 -10.56
CA THR A 288 30.26 10.17 -11.32
C THR A 288 30.05 11.42 -10.47
N PRO A 289 31.10 11.98 -9.84
CA PRO A 289 31.06 13.36 -9.40
C PRO A 289 31.09 14.27 -10.64
N ASP A 290 30.13 15.20 -10.70
CA ASP A 290 30.09 16.31 -11.64
C ASP A 290 31.45 17.02 -11.69
N ASN A 291 32.15 16.85 -12.80
CA ASN A 291 33.27 17.68 -13.18
C ASN A 291 33.00 18.20 -14.59
N ALA A 292 32.13 19.21 -14.67
CA ALA A 292 31.95 20.04 -15.86
C ALA A 292 31.61 21.46 -15.43
N GLN A 293 32.59 22.14 -14.83
CA GLN A 293 32.72 23.59 -15.01
C GLN A 293 33.85 23.85 -16.00
N SER A 294 33.64 24.88 -16.81
CA SER A 294 34.53 25.50 -17.81
C SER A 294 34.48 24.92 -19.23
N GLU A 295 33.61 25.49 -20.06
CA GLU A 295 34.04 25.93 -21.39
C GLU A 295 33.52 27.34 -21.65
N THR A 296 34.42 28.29 -21.45
CA THR A 296 34.41 29.64 -22.02
C THR A 296 34.49 29.54 -23.55
N SER A 297 33.47 29.99 -24.26
CA SER A 297 33.56 30.24 -25.70
C SER A 297 33.78 31.74 -25.93
N SER A 298 35.03 32.11 -26.20
CA SER A 298 35.40 33.42 -26.77
C SER A 298 36.68 33.26 -27.58
N ASN A 299 36.63 33.74 -28.83
CA ASN A 299 37.73 33.92 -29.81
C ASN A 299 38.24 32.64 -30.48
N ASN A 300 38.60 32.59 -31.75
CA ASN A 300 38.65 33.54 -32.86
C ASN A 300 38.90 32.68 -34.10
N GLU A 301 38.11 32.77 -35.17
CA GLU A 301 38.53 32.29 -36.49
C GLU A 301 38.93 33.47 -37.36
N LEU A 302 40.16 33.38 -37.86
CA LEU A 302 40.81 34.27 -38.82
C LEU A 302 40.55 33.75 -40.26
N GLY A 303 40.28 34.67 -41.17
CA GLY A 303 40.29 34.48 -42.63
C GLY A 303 38.93 34.91 -43.24
N ASN A 304 38.82 35.84 -44.18
CA ASN A 304 39.80 36.25 -45.17
C ASN A 304 39.38 37.58 -45.85
N THR A 305 40.40 38.35 -46.26
CA THR A 305 40.50 39.24 -47.45
C THR A 305 39.60 40.48 -47.61
N ASP A 306 40.31 41.62 -47.60
CA ASP A 306 40.50 42.53 -48.73
C ASP A 306 39.98 43.98 -48.65
N HIS A 307 41.00 44.86 -48.63
CA HIS A 307 41.16 46.08 -49.42
C HIS A 307 40.40 47.39 -49.10
N GLN A 308 41.26 48.41 -48.93
CA GLN A 308 41.12 49.84 -49.24
C GLN A 308 40.75 50.81 -48.10
N SER A 309 41.81 51.42 -47.56
CA SER A 309 41.88 52.78 -47.02
C SER A 309 41.56 53.85 -48.08
N PRO A 310 41.62 55.17 -47.78
CA PRO A 310 41.05 55.92 -46.66
C PRO A 310 40.33 57.20 -47.18
N THR A 311 39.56 57.93 -46.35
CA THR A 311 39.66 59.41 -46.29
C THR A 311 38.87 60.01 -45.11
N LEU A 312 39.60 60.84 -44.36
CA LEU A 312 39.22 62.02 -43.55
C LEU A 312 38.20 61.88 -42.43
#